data_AF-A0AAV3RTL6-F1
#
_entry.id   AF-A0AAV3RTL6-F1
#
_cell.length_a   1.000
_cell.length_b   1.000
_cell.length_c   1.000
_cell.angle_alpha   90.00
_cell.angle_beta   90.00
_cell.angle_gamma   90.00
#
_symmetry.space_group_name_H-M   'P 1'
#
loop_
_entity.id
_entity.type
_entity.pdbx_description
1 polymer ?
#
loop_
_entity_poly.entity_id
_entity_poly.type
_entity_poly.pdbx_seq_one_letter_code
_entity_poly.pdbx_strand_id
1 'polypeptide(L)'
;MFAKTPLFPYVNSFRHYLCVGFFLAAVRGASVVFYLDSTEITPNDFYTCYKVIVEGAKNVINACRDQKVQHLIYNSSADVVFDTRHEINDGDESLPYAGKQGNMLADLKAQAEAFILFANDIDGLLTCALRPVNVFGPGDTDFMPSLIQMAKSRWFKFIIGRENVMSDFTFVENVAHAHICAESVLSSRTVSASGKAFFITNFEPISFSEFLSRVLEGMGYNRPTIKLPLRVARYIILQVKSMNSSMDCGSVHKILELSSCNRTFNCSAAQRHIGYSPIVSLEEGIVSTIQSHSHSSKSSSVAGYPDFIEQSKVEKLLGNGIVANILLWRDEKKTCAYFVSLLVLYYWFFLCGRMFISSAAKLLLSIVVFLFAYGVLPSRVFSFVLPRLSLSGLEISEVCASDAISSLAYTCSNVSSLIQTLAKGEDWHTFFKVAGLLYFVKVIVSNSLITDAIGVALALAFTMFLVYEQLQDEVDGTAALALSISRKAFRLLIKNLPPAVTSFSPVLQMSQDSGSPTSLR
;
A
#
# COMPACT_ATOMS: atom_id res chain seq x y z
N MET A 1 -3.76 -38.08 -27.15
CA MET A 1 -5.19 -37.74 -27.36
C MET A 1 -5.60 -36.96 -26.12
N PHE A 2 -5.63 -35.63 -26.05
CA PHE A 2 -5.76 -34.57 -27.04
C PHE A 2 -4.50 -33.69 -27.08
N ALA A 3 -3.90 -33.57 -28.27
CA ALA A 3 -2.86 -32.60 -28.54
C ALA A 3 -3.51 -31.23 -28.78
N LYS A 4 -2.91 -30.16 -28.23
CA LYS A 4 -3.25 -28.76 -28.52
C LYS A 4 -3.01 -28.50 -30.01
N THR A 5 -4.05 -28.60 -30.82
CA THR A 5 -4.09 -28.01 -32.16
C THR A 5 -4.28 -26.49 -32.02
N PRO A 6 -3.45 -25.65 -32.66
CA PRO A 6 -3.68 -24.21 -32.70
C PRO A 6 -4.88 -23.94 -33.61
N LEU A 7 -5.94 -23.35 -33.04
CA LEU A 7 -7.22 -23.13 -33.73
C LEU A 7 -7.22 -21.92 -34.71
N PHE A 8 -6.10 -21.23 -34.91
CA PHE A 8 -5.99 -20.14 -35.88
C PHE A 8 -4.64 -20.18 -36.63
N PRO A 9 -4.61 -20.53 -37.93
CA PRO A 9 -3.37 -20.64 -38.71
C PRO A 9 -2.78 -19.30 -39.20
N TYR A 10 -3.34 -18.15 -38.83
CA TYR A 10 -2.95 -16.84 -39.36
C TYR A 10 -2.88 -15.73 -38.29
N VAL A 11 -2.03 -15.89 -37.26
CA VAL A 11 -1.73 -14.79 -36.34
C VAL A 11 -0.39 -14.17 -36.74
N ASN A 12 -0.44 -13.12 -37.55
CA ASN A 12 0.74 -12.32 -37.86
C ASN A 12 0.90 -11.26 -36.77
N SER A 13 1.94 -11.39 -35.95
CA SER A 13 2.30 -10.36 -34.95
C SER A 13 3.30 -9.39 -35.56
N PHE A 14 3.04 -8.10 -35.38
CA PHE A 14 3.91 -7.05 -35.87
C PHE A 14 4.18 -6.04 -34.74
N ARG A 15 5.44 -5.63 -34.59
CA ARG A 15 5.87 -4.67 -33.56
C ARG A 15 6.37 -3.37 -34.19
N HIS A 16 5.49 -2.49 -34.65
CA HIS A 16 5.82 -1.08 -34.97
C HIS A 16 4.57 -0.21 -34.94
N TYR A 17 4.56 0.84 -34.09
CA TYR A 17 3.32 1.50 -33.66
C TYR A 17 2.91 2.77 -34.45
N LEU A 18 3.72 3.25 -35.40
CA LEU A 18 3.55 4.64 -35.90
C LEU A 18 3.76 4.87 -37.41
N CYS A 19 3.98 3.83 -38.23
CA CYS A 19 4.11 4.01 -39.68
C CYS A 19 2.77 3.75 -40.39
N VAL A 20 2.31 4.69 -41.22
CA VAL A 20 1.08 4.54 -42.03
C VAL A 20 1.14 3.28 -42.93
N GLY A 21 2.31 3.00 -43.51
CA GLY A 21 2.53 1.80 -44.32
C GLY A 21 2.35 0.49 -43.55
N PHE A 22 2.51 0.52 -42.23
CA PHE A 22 2.30 -0.64 -41.37
C PHE A 22 0.80 -0.96 -41.23
N PHE A 23 -0.04 0.03 -40.97
CA PHE A 23 -1.49 -0.15 -40.88
C PHE A 23 -2.09 -0.67 -42.19
N LEU A 24 -1.63 -0.14 -43.33
CA LEU A 24 -2.06 -0.62 -44.65
C LEU A 24 -1.72 -2.09 -44.88
N ALA A 25 -0.53 -2.54 -44.45
CA ALA A 25 -0.13 -3.94 -44.57
C ALA A 25 -0.93 -4.85 -43.62
N ALA A 26 -1.20 -4.40 -42.40
CA ALA A 26 -1.93 -5.16 -41.38
C ALA A 26 -3.42 -5.32 -41.72
N VAL A 27 -4.03 -4.30 -42.33
CA VAL A 27 -5.46 -4.27 -42.67
C VAL A 27 -5.75 -4.90 -44.04
N ARG A 28 -4.71 -5.19 -44.84
CA ARG A 28 -4.85 -5.72 -46.20
C ARG A 28 -5.61 -7.05 -46.20
N GLY A 29 -6.76 -7.07 -46.88
CA GLY A 29 -7.60 -8.26 -47.02
C GLY A 29 -8.49 -8.57 -45.81
N ALA A 30 -8.51 -7.71 -44.79
CA ALA A 30 -9.41 -7.84 -43.65
C ALA A 30 -10.82 -7.32 -43.99
N SER A 31 -11.85 -8.05 -43.56
CA SER A 31 -13.25 -7.59 -43.63
C SER A 31 -13.64 -6.75 -42.41
N VAL A 32 -13.04 -7.05 -41.25
CA VAL A 32 -13.33 -6.44 -39.95
C VAL A 32 -12.02 -6.06 -39.27
N VAL A 33 -12.00 -4.89 -38.65
CA VAL A 33 -10.89 -4.42 -37.82
C VAL A 33 -11.40 -4.15 -36.41
N PHE A 34 -10.82 -4.84 -35.43
CA PHE A 34 -10.98 -4.54 -34.02
C PHE A 34 -9.82 -3.66 -33.58
N TYR A 35 -10.11 -2.40 -33.22
CA TYR A 35 -9.10 -1.44 -32.80
C TYR A 35 -9.10 -1.32 -31.26
N LEU A 36 -8.01 -1.80 -30.66
CA LEU A 36 -7.76 -1.72 -29.22
C LEU A 36 -6.52 -0.84 -28.99
N ASP A 37 -6.65 0.12 -28.07
CA ASP A 37 -5.51 0.95 -27.66
C ASP A 37 -4.45 0.11 -26.92
N SER A 38 -3.18 0.51 -27.01
CA SER A 38 -2.10 -0.17 -26.30
C SER A 38 -2.20 0.00 -24.79
N THR A 39 -2.00 -1.09 -24.05
CA THR A 39 -1.92 -1.12 -22.58
C THR A 39 -0.56 -0.65 -22.06
N GLU A 40 0.45 -0.46 -22.91
CA GLU A 40 1.83 -0.11 -22.49
C GLU A 40 2.08 1.41 -22.42
N ILE A 41 1.03 2.23 -22.52
CA ILE A 41 1.17 3.68 -22.60
C ILE A 41 1.46 4.25 -21.20
N THR A 42 2.65 4.82 -21.02
CA THR A 42 2.98 5.58 -19.82
C THR A 42 2.17 6.89 -19.81
N PRO A 43 1.30 7.12 -18.81
CA PRO A 43 0.35 8.24 -18.82
C PRO A 43 1.00 9.63 -18.71
N ASN A 44 2.32 9.71 -18.48
CA ASN A 44 3.06 10.95 -18.29
C ASN A 44 3.55 11.62 -19.59
N ASP A 45 3.51 10.95 -20.75
CA ASP A 45 3.96 11.55 -22.02
C ASP A 45 2.78 11.86 -22.96
N PHE A 46 2.30 13.11 -22.89
CA PHE A 46 1.19 13.58 -23.74
C PHE A 46 1.42 13.36 -25.22
N TYR A 47 2.63 13.60 -25.71
CA TYR A 47 2.92 13.51 -27.13
C TYR A 47 2.81 12.07 -27.62
N THR A 48 3.40 11.13 -26.88
CA THR A 48 3.32 9.71 -27.20
C THR A 48 1.89 9.19 -27.12
N CYS A 49 1.15 9.54 -26.06
CA CYS A 49 -0.27 9.18 -25.92
C CYS A 49 -1.12 9.71 -27.09
N TYR A 50 -0.94 10.98 -27.46
CA TYR A 50 -1.66 11.61 -28.56
C TYR A 50 -1.38 10.91 -29.90
N LYS A 51 -0.11 10.62 -30.19
CA LYS A 51 0.29 9.91 -31.40
C LYS A 51 -0.30 8.50 -31.48
N VAL A 52 -0.27 7.76 -30.38
CA VAL A 52 -0.73 6.37 -30.38
C VAL A 52 -2.25 6.28 -30.48
N ILE A 53 -2.97 7.14 -29.76
CA ILE A 53 -4.44 7.05 -29.64
C ILE A 53 -5.12 7.86 -30.74
N VAL A 54 -4.84 9.17 -30.81
CA VAL A 54 -5.57 10.07 -31.72
C VAL A 54 -5.05 9.97 -33.15
N GLU A 55 -3.73 10.04 -33.34
CA GLU A 55 -3.14 9.88 -34.68
C GLU A 55 -3.24 8.43 -35.16
N GLY A 56 -3.10 7.45 -34.25
CA GLY A 56 -3.37 6.04 -34.51
C GLY A 56 -4.79 5.79 -35.03
N ALA A 57 -5.81 6.33 -34.37
CA ALA A 57 -7.21 6.20 -34.83
C ALA A 57 -7.40 6.75 -36.25
N LYS A 58 -6.86 7.93 -36.56
CA LYS A 58 -6.92 8.52 -37.91
C LYS A 58 -6.25 7.64 -38.95
N ASN A 59 -5.08 7.08 -38.62
CA ASN A 59 -4.35 6.19 -39.51
C ASN A 59 -5.10 4.88 -39.77
N VAL A 60 -5.72 4.30 -38.74
CA VAL A 60 -6.55 3.10 -38.88
C VAL A 60 -7.79 3.39 -39.74
N ILE A 61 -8.48 4.51 -39.53
CA ILE A 61 -9.62 4.92 -40.35
C ILE A 61 -9.21 5.04 -41.82
N ASN A 62 -8.11 5.74 -42.11
CA ASN A 62 -7.62 5.90 -43.48
C ASN A 62 -7.24 4.56 -44.11
N ALA A 63 -6.54 3.69 -43.37
CA ALA A 63 -6.19 2.37 -43.85
C ALA A 63 -7.43 1.48 -44.12
N CYS A 64 -8.45 1.57 -43.28
CA CYS A 64 -9.72 0.86 -43.47
C CYS A 64 -10.42 1.33 -44.75
N ARG A 65 -10.43 2.64 -45.02
CA ARG A 65 -11.03 3.22 -46.22
C ARG A 65 -10.26 2.82 -47.48
N ASP A 66 -8.93 2.92 -47.46
CA ASP A 66 -8.07 2.56 -48.60
C ASP A 66 -8.19 1.06 -48.97
N GLN A 67 -8.32 0.19 -47.97
CA GLN A 67 -8.48 -1.26 -48.16
C GLN A 67 -9.93 -1.72 -48.29
N LYS A 68 -10.91 -0.80 -48.24
CA LYS A 68 -12.35 -1.09 -48.30
C LYS A 68 -12.82 -2.11 -47.25
N VAL A 69 -12.32 -1.96 -46.03
CA VAL A 69 -12.81 -2.70 -44.86
C VAL A 69 -14.27 -2.34 -44.62
N GLN A 70 -15.07 -3.32 -44.22
CA GLN A 70 -16.50 -3.12 -44.02
C GLN A 70 -16.81 -2.66 -42.59
N HIS A 71 -16.15 -3.24 -41.59
CA HIS A 71 -16.48 -2.97 -40.18
C HIS A 71 -15.26 -2.54 -39.37
N LEU A 72 -15.40 -1.47 -38.60
CA LEU A 72 -14.39 -0.99 -37.65
C LEU A 72 -15.02 -0.86 -36.25
N ILE A 73 -14.55 -1.70 -35.33
CA ILE A 73 -15.04 -1.72 -33.94
C ILE A 73 -13.95 -1.17 -33.03
N TYR A 74 -14.26 -0.11 -32.29
CA TYR A 74 -13.32 0.55 -31.39
C TYR A 74 -13.59 0.18 -29.93
N ASN A 75 -12.54 -0.23 -29.23
CA ASN A 75 -12.57 -0.42 -27.78
C ASN A 75 -12.25 0.89 -27.06
N SER A 76 -13.28 1.69 -26.82
CA SER A 76 -13.23 2.92 -26.04
C SER A 76 -13.19 2.62 -24.53
N SER A 77 -13.59 3.58 -23.69
CA SER A 77 -13.71 3.43 -22.24
C SER A 77 -14.92 4.20 -21.73
N ALA A 78 -15.57 3.71 -20.66
CA ALA A 78 -16.58 4.50 -19.96
C ALA A 78 -16.02 5.76 -19.28
N ASP A 79 -14.68 5.86 -19.12
CA ASP A 79 -14.03 7.06 -18.58
C ASP A 79 -14.18 8.30 -19.49
N VAL A 80 -14.51 8.12 -20.78
CA VAL A 80 -14.68 9.24 -21.72
C VAL A 80 -15.83 10.18 -21.36
N VAL A 81 -16.79 9.73 -20.56
CA VAL A 81 -17.94 10.53 -20.08
C VAL A 81 -17.84 10.89 -18.59
N PHE A 82 -16.76 10.49 -17.91
CA PHE A 82 -16.65 10.67 -16.46
C PHE A 82 -15.64 11.76 -16.09
N ASP A 83 -16.07 12.74 -15.30
CA ASP A 83 -15.27 13.92 -14.94
C ASP A 83 -14.75 13.91 -13.49
N THR A 84 -14.85 12.76 -12.81
CA THR A 84 -14.37 12.52 -11.43
C THR A 84 -15.04 13.38 -10.35
N ARG A 85 -16.01 14.24 -10.71
CA ARG A 85 -16.66 15.18 -9.79
C ARG A 85 -18.14 14.90 -9.60
N HIS A 86 -18.81 14.47 -10.66
CA HIS A 86 -20.23 14.17 -10.63
C HIS A 86 -20.47 12.65 -10.53
N GLU A 87 -21.41 12.28 -9.68
CA GLU A 87 -21.88 10.90 -9.57
C GLU A 87 -22.73 10.57 -10.81
N ILE A 88 -22.49 9.40 -11.41
CA ILE A 88 -23.27 8.87 -12.51
C ILE A 88 -24.06 7.67 -11.98
N ASN A 89 -25.38 7.79 -12.01
CA ASN A 89 -26.30 6.72 -11.61
C ASN A 89 -27.10 6.29 -12.84
N ASP A 90 -26.84 5.08 -13.32
CA ASP A 90 -27.46 4.47 -14.51
C ASP A 90 -27.38 5.36 -15.77
N GLY A 91 -26.18 5.91 -16.03
CA GLY A 91 -25.94 6.79 -17.16
C GLY A 91 -26.03 6.07 -18.50
N ASP A 92 -26.70 6.67 -19.49
CA ASP A 92 -26.83 6.13 -20.85
C ASP A 92 -25.87 6.83 -21.85
N GLU A 93 -25.90 6.42 -23.11
CA GLU A 93 -25.01 6.95 -24.15
C GLU A 93 -25.31 8.40 -24.56
N SER A 94 -26.35 9.04 -24.00
CA SER A 94 -26.62 10.47 -24.19
C SER A 94 -25.69 11.37 -23.37
N LEU A 95 -24.94 10.80 -22.42
CA LEU A 95 -23.98 11.54 -21.60
C LEU A 95 -22.94 12.26 -22.46
N PRO A 96 -22.65 13.54 -22.19
CA PRO A 96 -21.61 14.27 -22.90
C PRO A 96 -20.23 13.73 -22.54
N TYR A 97 -19.26 13.92 -23.44
CA TYR A 97 -17.87 13.67 -23.11
C TYR A 97 -17.44 14.55 -21.91
N ALA A 98 -16.71 13.96 -20.97
CA ALA A 98 -16.04 14.71 -19.92
C ALA A 98 -15.02 15.61 -20.61
N GLY A 99 -15.18 16.94 -20.48
CA GLY A 99 -14.23 17.90 -21.06
C GLY A 99 -12.85 17.82 -20.37
N LYS A 100 -12.01 18.86 -20.57
CA LYS A 100 -10.62 19.00 -20.05
C LYS A 100 -10.41 18.84 -18.52
N GLN A 101 -11.44 18.48 -17.78
CA GLN A 101 -11.46 18.31 -16.34
C GLN A 101 -11.25 16.85 -15.93
N GLY A 102 -11.26 15.90 -16.87
CA GLY A 102 -11.02 14.47 -16.67
C GLY A 102 -9.56 14.04 -16.82
N ASN A 103 -9.35 12.71 -16.81
CA ASN A 103 -8.04 12.09 -17.03
C ASN A 103 -7.56 12.36 -18.47
N MET A 104 -6.29 12.76 -18.63
CA MET A 104 -5.69 13.07 -19.95
C MET A 104 -5.88 11.94 -20.98
N LEU A 105 -5.79 10.68 -20.54
CA LEU A 105 -6.02 9.52 -21.40
C LEU A 105 -7.49 9.42 -21.85
N ALA A 106 -8.43 9.72 -20.97
CA ALA A 106 -9.86 9.73 -21.29
C ALA A 106 -10.18 10.80 -22.34
N ASP A 107 -9.59 11.99 -22.23
CA ASP A 107 -9.73 13.07 -23.23
C ASP A 107 -9.23 12.66 -24.62
N LEU A 108 -8.12 11.91 -24.69
CA LEU A 108 -7.56 11.43 -25.95
C LEU A 108 -8.42 10.30 -26.55
N LYS A 109 -8.92 9.39 -25.71
CA LYS A 109 -9.85 8.33 -26.16
C LYS A 109 -11.18 8.91 -26.61
N ALA A 110 -11.70 9.94 -25.96
CA ALA A 110 -12.90 10.65 -26.39
C ALA A 110 -12.73 11.26 -27.80
N GLN A 111 -11.56 11.83 -28.08
CA GLN A 111 -11.24 12.35 -29.42
C GLN A 111 -11.15 11.22 -30.46
N ALA A 112 -10.49 10.11 -30.14
CA ALA A 112 -10.40 8.95 -31.03
C ALA A 112 -11.78 8.35 -31.31
N GLU A 113 -12.61 8.18 -30.27
CA GLU A 113 -13.99 7.71 -30.38
C GLU A 113 -14.79 8.61 -31.32
N ALA A 114 -14.73 9.92 -31.13
CA ALA A 114 -15.40 10.87 -32.01
C ALA A 114 -14.95 10.71 -33.48
N PHE A 115 -13.64 10.63 -33.76
CA PHE A 115 -13.14 10.43 -35.13
C PHE A 115 -13.65 9.13 -35.76
N ILE A 116 -13.71 8.04 -35.00
CA ILE A 116 -14.17 6.74 -35.50
C ILE A 116 -15.67 6.78 -35.79
N LEU A 117 -16.48 7.34 -34.88
CA LEU A 117 -17.92 7.49 -35.10
C LEU A 117 -18.24 8.42 -36.27
N PHE A 118 -17.45 9.48 -36.47
CA PHE A 118 -17.58 10.36 -37.65
C PHE A 118 -17.20 9.69 -38.97
N ALA A 119 -16.39 8.62 -38.94
CA ALA A 119 -16.03 7.86 -40.13
C ALA A 119 -17.12 6.86 -40.57
N ASN A 120 -18.23 6.77 -39.83
CA ASN A 120 -19.34 5.89 -40.14
C ASN A 120 -20.03 6.27 -41.46
N ASP A 121 -20.35 5.26 -42.26
CA ASP A 121 -21.05 5.38 -43.56
C ASP A 121 -20.28 6.19 -44.62
N ILE A 122 -18.98 6.42 -44.41
CA ILE A 122 -18.07 7.02 -45.38
C ILE A 122 -17.33 5.87 -46.09
N ASP A 123 -17.38 5.86 -47.43
CA ASP A 123 -16.76 4.82 -48.27
C ASP A 123 -17.24 3.39 -47.97
N GLY A 124 -18.42 3.24 -47.36
CA GLY A 124 -19.02 1.95 -46.98
C GLY A 124 -18.50 1.36 -45.66
N LEU A 125 -17.75 2.13 -44.88
CA LEU A 125 -17.23 1.72 -43.58
C LEU A 125 -18.30 1.88 -42.49
N LEU A 126 -18.71 0.79 -41.86
CA LEU A 126 -19.58 0.82 -40.67
C LEU A 126 -18.72 0.79 -39.41
N THR A 127 -19.03 1.67 -38.46
CA THR A 127 -18.27 1.79 -37.21
C THR A 127 -19.13 1.54 -35.99
N CYS A 128 -18.49 1.11 -34.90
CA CYS A 128 -19.13 0.95 -33.59
C CYS A 128 -18.08 1.19 -32.49
N ALA A 129 -18.45 1.88 -31.41
CA ALA A 129 -17.58 2.08 -30.26
C ALA A 129 -18.15 1.36 -29.02
N LEU A 130 -17.30 0.61 -28.32
CA LEU A 130 -17.66 -0.08 -27.09
C LEU A 130 -16.99 0.64 -25.91
N ARG A 131 -17.75 0.99 -24.88
CA ARG A 131 -17.30 1.66 -23.66
C ARG A 131 -17.38 0.68 -22.48
N PRO A 132 -16.44 -0.26 -22.36
CA PRO A 132 -16.39 -1.13 -21.21
C PRO A 132 -16.09 -0.36 -19.92
N VAL A 133 -16.67 -0.82 -18.80
CA VAL A 133 -16.50 -0.23 -17.47
C VAL A 133 -15.57 -1.11 -16.63
N ASN A 134 -14.55 -0.50 -15.98
CA ASN A 134 -13.65 -1.15 -15.01
C ASN A 134 -13.31 -2.61 -15.35
N VAL A 135 -12.65 -2.82 -16.49
CA VAL A 135 -12.34 -4.17 -16.98
C VAL A 135 -11.37 -4.86 -16.02
N PHE A 136 -11.69 -6.11 -15.66
CA PHE A 136 -10.83 -6.97 -14.86
C PHE A 136 -10.81 -8.40 -15.41
N GLY A 137 -9.74 -9.14 -15.16
CA GLY A 137 -9.63 -10.52 -15.61
C GLY A 137 -8.20 -11.06 -15.65
N PRO A 138 -8.03 -12.34 -16.05
CA PRO A 138 -6.74 -12.93 -16.36
C PRO A 138 -5.94 -12.08 -17.35
N GLY A 139 -4.67 -11.81 -17.05
CA GLY A 139 -3.79 -11.02 -17.92
C GLY A 139 -3.88 -9.51 -17.74
N ASP A 140 -4.65 -9.02 -16.75
CA ASP A 140 -4.61 -7.62 -16.35
C ASP A 140 -3.19 -7.24 -15.88
N THR A 141 -2.67 -6.16 -16.47
CA THR A 141 -1.31 -5.66 -16.26
C THR A 141 -1.28 -4.45 -15.33
N ASP A 142 -2.43 -3.80 -15.11
CA ASP A 142 -2.50 -2.52 -14.42
C ASP A 142 -3.21 -2.65 -13.08
N PHE A 143 -4.48 -3.04 -13.08
CA PHE A 143 -5.34 -2.90 -11.91
C PHE A 143 -5.10 -4.03 -10.89
N MET A 144 -5.15 -5.29 -11.32
CA MET A 144 -4.88 -6.44 -10.45
C MET A 144 -3.45 -6.49 -9.88
N PRO A 145 -2.37 -6.30 -10.66
CA PRO A 145 -1.02 -6.35 -10.10
C PRO A 145 -0.76 -5.25 -9.08
N SER A 146 -1.25 -4.04 -9.36
CA SER A 146 -1.15 -2.91 -8.43
C SER A 146 -1.91 -3.19 -7.13
N LEU A 147 -3.10 -3.78 -7.24
CA LEU A 147 -3.89 -4.18 -6.09
C LEU A 147 -3.16 -5.21 -5.22
N ILE A 148 -2.53 -6.21 -5.84
CA ILE A 148 -1.74 -7.23 -5.15
C ILE A 148 -0.51 -6.61 -4.50
N GLN A 149 0.22 -5.72 -5.20
CA GLN A 149 1.38 -5.02 -4.65
C GLN A 149 0.98 -4.18 -3.44
N MET A 150 -0.14 -3.48 -3.53
CA MET A 150 -0.69 -2.73 -2.42
C MET A 150 -1.12 -3.66 -1.27
N ALA A 151 -1.79 -4.78 -1.54
CA ALA A 151 -2.19 -5.76 -0.52
C ALA A 151 -0.99 -6.41 0.21
N LYS A 152 0.13 -6.62 -0.50
CA LYS A 152 1.39 -7.05 0.10
C LYS A 152 2.02 -5.98 0.99
N SER A 153 1.78 -4.71 0.69
CA SER A 153 2.23 -3.60 1.53
C SER A 153 1.37 -3.50 2.80
N ARG A 154 1.99 -3.19 3.95
CA ARG A 154 1.28 -2.99 5.24
C ARG A 154 0.29 -1.80 5.24
N TRP A 155 0.25 -1.03 4.14
CA TRP A 155 -0.63 0.11 3.93
C TRP A 155 -2.05 -0.30 3.52
N PHE A 156 -2.32 -1.56 3.15
CA PHE A 156 -3.64 -1.96 2.67
C PHE A 156 -4.71 -2.18 3.74
N LYS A 157 -4.43 -1.86 5.02
CA LYS A 157 -5.45 -1.96 6.07
C LYS A 157 -6.60 -0.95 5.88
N PHE A 158 -6.44 0.04 5.00
CA PHE A 158 -7.37 1.14 4.82
C PHE A 158 -8.39 0.91 3.67
N ILE A 159 -9.67 0.91 3.99
CA ILE A 159 -10.75 1.17 3.02
C ILE A 159 -10.79 2.68 2.80
N ILE A 160 -10.51 3.10 1.57
CA ILE A 160 -10.63 4.49 1.14
C ILE A 160 -12.06 4.69 0.65
N GLY A 161 -12.73 5.78 1.04
CA GLY A 161 -14.03 6.15 0.46
C GLY A 161 -15.21 6.22 1.41
N ARG A 162 -16.37 6.56 0.84
CA ARG A 162 -17.69 6.56 1.50
C ARG A 162 -18.27 5.14 1.41
N GLU A 163 -19.07 4.72 2.39
CA GLU A 163 -19.79 3.44 2.29
C GLU A 163 -20.80 3.50 1.12
N ASN A 164 -20.97 2.39 0.42
CA ASN A 164 -21.91 2.18 -0.69
C ASN A 164 -21.63 2.99 -1.97
N VAL A 165 -20.36 3.21 -2.31
CA VAL A 165 -20.00 3.69 -3.66
C VAL A 165 -20.15 2.54 -4.65
N MET A 166 -21.23 2.57 -5.44
CA MET A 166 -21.54 1.51 -6.41
C MET A 166 -20.77 1.76 -7.71
N SER A 167 -20.16 0.70 -8.25
CA SER A 167 -19.47 0.74 -9.53
C SER A 167 -19.75 -0.53 -10.33
N ASP A 168 -19.90 -0.38 -11.64
CA ASP A 168 -19.91 -1.52 -12.56
C ASP A 168 -18.48 -2.02 -12.80
N PHE A 169 -18.33 -3.34 -12.85
CA PHE A 169 -17.10 -4.03 -13.23
C PHE A 169 -17.41 -5.02 -14.33
N THR A 170 -16.57 -5.05 -15.37
CA THR A 170 -16.81 -5.93 -16.52
C THR A 170 -15.70 -6.95 -16.65
N PHE A 171 -16.07 -8.23 -16.75
CA PHE A 171 -15.08 -9.28 -16.96
C PHE A 171 -14.52 -9.23 -18.38
N VAL A 172 -13.20 -9.43 -18.54
CA VAL A 172 -12.49 -9.29 -19.82
C VAL A 172 -13.08 -10.15 -20.94
N GLU A 173 -13.53 -11.37 -20.65
CA GLU A 173 -14.16 -12.24 -21.66
C GLU A 173 -15.54 -11.74 -22.09
N ASN A 174 -16.29 -11.09 -21.20
CA ASN A 174 -17.55 -10.44 -21.56
C ASN A 174 -17.30 -9.23 -22.48
N VAL A 175 -16.20 -8.49 -22.29
CA VAL A 175 -15.80 -7.43 -23.22
C VAL A 175 -15.48 -8.02 -24.59
N ALA A 176 -14.73 -9.13 -24.64
CA ALA A 176 -14.45 -9.83 -25.91
C ALA A 176 -15.74 -10.33 -26.58
N HIS A 177 -16.68 -10.88 -25.81
CA HIS A 177 -17.99 -11.28 -26.30
C HIS A 177 -18.75 -10.09 -26.91
N ALA A 178 -18.73 -8.92 -26.26
CA ALA A 178 -19.37 -7.71 -26.79
C ALA A 178 -18.82 -7.30 -28.16
N HIS A 179 -17.51 -7.46 -28.40
CA HIS A 179 -16.90 -7.19 -29.71
C HIS A 179 -17.43 -8.14 -30.78
N ILE A 180 -17.56 -9.43 -30.46
CA ILE A 180 -18.12 -10.43 -31.37
C ILE A 180 -19.60 -10.14 -31.67
N CYS A 181 -20.38 -9.80 -30.65
CA CYS A 181 -21.78 -9.39 -30.82
C CYS A 181 -21.90 -8.17 -31.74
N ALA A 182 -21.10 -7.13 -31.51
CA ALA A 182 -21.08 -5.93 -32.34
C ALA A 182 -20.75 -6.26 -33.81
N GLU A 183 -19.75 -7.10 -34.06
CA GLU A 183 -19.38 -7.54 -35.41
C GLU A 183 -20.53 -8.28 -36.09
N SER A 184 -21.15 -9.23 -35.38
CA SER A 184 -22.24 -10.05 -35.93
C SER A 184 -23.42 -9.21 -36.41
N VAL A 185 -23.75 -8.14 -35.67
CA VAL A 185 -24.84 -7.23 -36.02
C VAL A 185 -24.46 -6.30 -37.16
N LEU A 186 -23.23 -5.77 -37.17
CA LEU A 186 -22.74 -4.95 -38.29
C LEU A 186 -22.73 -5.76 -39.60
N SER A 187 -22.30 -7.01 -39.54
CA SER A 187 -22.30 -7.96 -40.68
C SER A 187 -23.70 -8.25 -41.22
N SER A 188 -24.72 -8.26 -40.35
CA SER A 188 -26.13 -8.40 -40.77
C SER A 188 -26.70 -7.15 -41.48
N ARG A 189 -25.93 -6.06 -41.58
CA ARG A 189 -26.34 -4.74 -42.12
C ARG A 189 -27.57 -4.14 -41.43
N THR A 190 -27.77 -4.50 -40.17
CA THR A 190 -28.82 -3.89 -39.36
C THR A 190 -28.37 -2.49 -38.97
N VAL A 191 -28.97 -1.46 -39.59
CA VAL A 191 -28.67 -0.01 -39.40
C VAL A 191 -28.72 0.43 -37.92
N SER A 192 -29.32 -0.38 -37.06
CA SER A 192 -29.58 -0.08 -35.66
C SER A 192 -28.32 0.19 -34.81
N ALA A 193 -27.17 -0.44 -35.12
CA ALA A 193 -25.94 -0.40 -34.30
C ALA A 193 -24.79 0.44 -34.89
N SER A 194 -24.85 0.81 -36.16
CA SER A 194 -23.79 1.54 -36.87
C SER A 194 -23.70 3.01 -36.40
N GLY A 195 -22.48 3.51 -36.23
CA GLY A 195 -22.18 4.90 -35.86
C GLY A 195 -22.54 5.26 -34.41
N LYS A 196 -22.69 4.27 -33.54
CA LYS A 196 -23.06 4.47 -32.12
C LYS A 196 -21.99 3.95 -31.17
N ALA A 197 -21.98 4.54 -29.97
CA ALA A 197 -21.27 4.01 -28.82
C ALA A 197 -22.23 3.18 -27.95
N PHE A 198 -21.70 2.20 -27.21
CA PHE A 198 -22.46 1.37 -26.27
C PHE A 198 -21.68 1.12 -24.98
N PHE A 199 -22.31 1.28 -23.82
CA PHE A 199 -21.69 0.86 -22.55
C PHE A 199 -21.72 -0.67 -22.41
N ILE A 200 -20.63 -1.25 -21.90
CA ILE A 200 -20.52 -2.70 -21.68
C ILE A 200 -20.23 -2.99 -20.21
N THR A 201 -21.18 -3.64 -19.55
CA THR A 201 -21.22 -3.97 -18.11
C THR A 201 -21.51 -5.46 -17.87
N ASN A 202 -21.31 -5.96 -16.65
CA ASN A 202 -21.74 -7.30 -16.22
C ASN A 202 -23.19 -7.39 -15.68
N PHE A 203 -23.95 -6.28 -15.63
CA PHE A 203 -25.30 -6.18 -15.02
C PHE A 203 -25.34 -6.40 -13.50
N GLU A 204 -24.18 -6.51 -12.85
CA GLU A 204 -24.04 -6.79 -11.43
C GLU A 204 -23.24 -5.65 -10.76
N PRO A 205 -23.85 -4.47 -10.52
CA PRO A 205 -23.16 -3.38 -9.86
C PRO A 205 -22.83 -3.80 -8.42
N ILE A 206 -21.60 -3.55 -8.01
CA ILE A 206 -21.08 -3.91 -6.67
C ILE A 206 -20.37 -2.72 -6.06
N SER A 207 -20.34 -2.64 -4.73
CA SER A 207 -19.51 -1.65 -4.05
C SER A 207 -18.03 -1.91 -4.35
N PHE A 208 -17.27 -0.86 -4.68
CA PHE A 208 -15.82 -0.97 -4.91
C PHE A 208 -15.11 -1.66 -3.73
N SER A 209 -15.51 -1.35 -2.50
CA SER A 209 -14.94 -1.96 -1.29
C SER A 209 -15.27 -3.46 -1.16
N GLU A 210 -16.46 -3.86 -1.60
CA GLU A 210 -16.90 -5.26 -1.55
C GLU A 210 -16.19 -6.06 -2.64
N PHE A 211 -16.13 -5.55 -3.87
CA PHE A 211 -15.33 -6.14 -4.96
C PHE A 211 -13.89 -6.38 -4.51
N LEU A 212 -13.27 -5.35 -3.92
CA LEU A 212 -11.93 -5.44 -3.40
C LEU A 212 -11.78 -6.49 -2.29
N SER A 213 -12.74 -6.56 -1.36
CA SER A 213 -12.75 -7.55 -0.29
C SER A 213 -12.81 -8.97 -0.86
N ARG A 214 -13.69 -9.24 -1.85
CA ARG A 214 -13.84 -10.56 -2.48
C ARG A 214 -12.56 -11.01 -3.19
N VAL A 215 -11.96 -10.12 -3.98
CA VAL A 215 -10.71 -10.43 -4.70
C VAL A 215 -9.58 -10.76 -3.72
N LEU A 216 -9.44 -10.00 -2.64
CA LEU A 216 -8.37 -10.19 -1.66
C LEU A 216 -8.57 -11.41 -0.76
N GLU A 217 -9.78 -11.64 -0.27
CA GLU A 217 -10.13 -12.84 0.48
C GLU A 217 -9.86 -14.09 -0.37
N GLY A 218 -10.24 -14.06 -1.65
CA GLY A 218 -9.96 -15.14 -2.59
C GLY A 218 -8.47 -15.36 -2.87
N MET A 219 -7.64 -14.32 -2.75
CA MET A 219 -6.18 -14.42 -2.85
C MET A 219 -5.48 -14.78 -1.53
N GLY A 220 -6.23 -14.93 -0.42
CA GLY A 220 -5.69 -15.27 0.90
C GLY A 220 -5.18 -14.07 1.72
N TYR A 221 -5.52 -12.83 1.34
CA TYR A 221 -5.19 -11.63 2.12
C TYR A 221 -6.31 -11.25 3.08
N ASN A 222 -5.96 -10.55 4.16
CA ASN A 222 -6.93 -10.05 5.13
C ASN A 222 -7.77 -8.91 4.53
N ARG A 223 -9.07 -8.91 4.87
CA ARG A 223 -10.00 -7.83 4.49
C ARG A 223 -9.52 -6.48 5.07
N PRO A 224 -9.49 -5.40 4.26
CA PRO A 224 -9.23 -4.06 4.80
C PRO A 224 -10.36 -3.67 5.77
N THR A 225 -10.03 -3.15 6.95
CA THR A 225 -11.02 -2.88 8.02
C THR A 225 -11.02 -1.43 8.50
N ILE A 226 -9.97 -0.66 8.22
CA ILE A 226 -9.82 0.70 8.75
C ILE A 226 -10.37 1.69 7.73
N LYS A 227 -11.34 2.53 8.11
CA LYS A 227 -11.92 3.51 7.18
C LYS A 227 -11.05 4.75 7.14
N LEU A 228 -10.63 5.17 5.95
CA LEU A 228 -9.87 6.40 5.74
C LEU A 228 -10.73 7.41 4.96
N PRO A 229 -11.03 8.59 5.53
CA PRO A 229 -11.74 9.63 4.80
C PRO A 229 -11.00 10.05 3.53
N LEU A 230 -11.73 10.24 2.42
CA LEU A 230 -11.17 10.59 1.10
C LEU A 230 -10.21 11.80 1.15
N ARG A 231 -10.49 12.79 1.99
CA ARG A 231 -9.64 13.98 2.16
C ARG A 231 -8.26 13.63 2.73
N VAL A 232 -8.22 12.72 3.70
CA VAL A 232 -6.98 12.27 4.34
C VAL A 232 -6.18 11.42 3.38
N ALA A 233 -6.83 10.48 2.68
CA ALA A 233 -6.21 9.66 1.64
C ALA A 233 -5.58 10.53 0.54
N ARG A 234 -6.33 11.52 0.03
CA ARG A 234 -5.83 12.46 -0.99
C ARG A 234 -4.64 13.29 -0.49
N TYR A 235 -4.69 13.76 0.75
CA TYR A 235 -3.57 14.50 1.34
C TYR A 235 -2.31 13.64 1.46
N ILE A 236 -2.43 12.39 1.93
CA ILE A 236 -1.31 11.44 2.03
C ILE A 236 -0.70 11.19 0.64
N ILE A 237 -1.53 10.93 -0.37
CA ILE A 237 -1.08 10.72 -1.75
C ILE A 237 -0.33 11.95 -2.30
N LEU A 238 -0.85 13.16 -2.07
CA LEU A 238 -0.20 14.39 -2.49
C LEU A 238 1.16 14.59 -1.81
N GLN A 239 1.26 14.30 -0.51
CA GLN A 239 2.52 14.40 0.23
C GLN A 239 3.54 13.37 -0.26
N VAL A 240 3.14 12.12 -0.46
CA VAL A 240 4.00 11.06 -1.00
C VAL A 240 4.48 11.41 -2.42
N LYS A 241 3.61 11.90 -3.29
CA LYS A 241 3.96 12.35 -4.64
C LYS A 241 4.92 13.54 -4.63
N SER A 242 4.74 14.48 -3.70
CA SER A 242 5.61 15.64 -3.54
C SER A 242 7.00 15.25 -3.03
N MET A 243 7.09 14.21 -2.19
CA MET A 243 8.33 13.78 -1.57
C MET A 243 9.10 12.78 -2.45
N ASN A 244 8.41 12.03 -3.30
CA ASN A 244 8.99 11.05 -4.20
C ASN A 244 8.35 11.14 -5.59
N SER A 245 8.82 12.09 -6.42
CA SER A 245 8.28 12.32 -7.77
C SER A 245 8.47 11.14 -8.73
N SER A 246 9.28 10.14 -8.35
CA SER A 246 9.54 8.91 -9.09
C SER A 246 8.63 7.73 -8.72
N MET A 247 7.83 7.82 -7.65
CA MET A 247 6.85 6.76 -7.35
C MET A 247 5.68 6.85 -8.34
N ASP A 248 5.44 5.77 -9.07
CA ASP A 248 4.23 5.62 -9.87
C ASP A 248 3.02 5.48 -8.94
N CYS A 249 2.27 6.57 -8.80
CA CYS A 249 1.07 6.65 -7.99
C CYS A 249 -0.20 6.53 -8.85
N GLY A 250 -0.08 6.20 -10.14
CA GLY A 250 -1.21 6.10 -11.07
C GLY A 250 -2.29 5.12 -10.58
N SER A 251 -1.87 3.96 -10.10
CA SER A 251 -2.78 2.92 -9.58
C SER A 251 -3.51 3.34 -8.32
N VAL A 252 -2.85 4.07 -7.42
CA VAL A 252 -3.46 4.60 -6.19
C VAL A 252 -4.45 5.72 -6.51
N HIS A 253 -4.17 6.51 -7.55
CA HIS A 253 -5.09 7.53 -8.05
C HIS A 253 -6.38 6.91 -8.61
N LYS A 254 -6.25 5.83 -9.41
CA LYS A 254 -7.40 5.08 -9.93
C LYS A 254 -8.25 4.47 -8.81
N ILE A 255 -7.63 3.91 -7.77
CA ILE A 255 -8.34 3.39 -6.59
C ILE A 255 -9.08 4.51 -5.85
N LEU A 256 -8.44 5.68 -5.68
CA LEU A 256 -9.07 6.85 -5.05
C LEU A 256 -10.28 7.34 -5.88
N GLU A 257 -10.14 7.39 -7.20
CA GLU A 257 -11.20 7.78 -8.14
C GLU A 257 -12.41 6.83 -8.06
N LEU A 258 -12.16 5.52 -8.13
CA LEU A 258 -13.21 4.50 -8.01
C LEU A 258 -13.88 4.49 -6.63
N SER A 259 -13.19 4.96 -5.60
CA SER A 259 -13.72 5.05 -4.23
C SER A 259 -14.47 6.37 -3.94
N SER A 260 -14.52 7.31 -4.89
CA SER A 260 -15.00 8.67 -4.65
C SER A 260 -16.46 8.90 -5.03
N CYS A 261 -16.93 8.36 -6.16
CA CYS A 261 -18.23 8.67 -6.75
C CYS A 261 -18.91 7.41 -7.28
N ASN A 262 -20.26 7.37 -7.23
CA ASN A 262 -21.03 6.32 -7.88
C ASN A 262 -20.82 6.36 -9.39
N ARG A 263 -20.63 5.18 -10.00
CA ARG A 263 -20.39 4.99 -11.43
C ARG A 263 -21.14 3.77 -11.92
N THR A 264 -22.45 3.92 -12.14
CA THR A 264 -23.27 2.89 -12.77
C THR A 264 -23.77 3.33 -14.14
N PHE A 265 -23.81 2.40 -15.09
CA PHE A 265 -24.13 2.69 -16.50
C PHE A 265 -25.24 1.77 -17.02
N ASN A 266 -26.10 2.36 -17.86
CA ASN A 266 -27.19 1.65 -18.48
C ASN A 266 -26.71 0.92 -19.73
N CYS A 267 -26.78 -0.41 -19.71
CA CYS A 267 -26.35 -1.27 -20.81
C CYS A 267 -27.53 -1.80 -21.67
N SER A 268 -28.72 -1.22 -21.51
CA SER A 268 -29.92 -1.63 -22.27
C SER A 268 -29.79 -1.36 -23.77
N ALA A 269 -29.03 -0.33 -24.17
CA ALA A 269 -28.76 -0.06 -25.58
C ALA A 269 -27.92 -1.17 -26.20
N ALA A 270 -26.90 -1.66 -25.50
CA ALA A 270 -26.09 -2.79 -25.97
C ALA A 270 -26.93 -4.06 -26.12
N GLN A 271 -27.80 -4.37 -25.14
CA GLN A 271 -28.72 -5.50 -25.23
C GLN A 271 -29.65 -5.40 -26.45
N ARG A 272 -30.25 -4.22 -26.69
CA ARG A 272 -31.22 -4.01 -27.77
C ARG A 272 -30.60 -3.93 -29.16
N HIS A 273 -29.45 -3.27 -29.29
CA HIS A 273 -28.86 -2.93 -30.59
C HIS A 273 -27.80 -3.93 -31.04
N ILE A 274 -26.99 -4.47 -30.13
CA ILE A 274 -25.94 -5.44 -30.47
C ILE A 274 -26.23 -6.86 -29.94
N GLY A 275 -27.33 -7.06 -29.20
CA GLY A 275 -27.69 -8.38 -28.66
C GLY A 275 -26.75 -8.86 -27.55
N TYR A 276 -26.03 -7.94 -26.89
CA TYR A 276 -25.05 -8.30 -25.88
C TYR A 276 -25.71 -8.71 -24.56
N SER A 277 -25.28 -9.85 -24.03
CA SER A 277 -25.50 -10.27 -22.64
C SER A 277 -24.21 -10.84 -22.06
N PRO A 278 -23.89 -10.60 -20.78
CA PRO A 278 -22.72 -11.19 -20.13
C PRO A 278 -22.88 -12.72 -20.12
N ILE A 279 -21.81 -13.42 -20.49
CA ILE A 279 -21.76 -14.90 -20.47
C ILE A 279 -21.23 -15.38 -19.13
N VAL A 280 -20.29 -14.63 -18.55
CA VAL A 280 -19.63 -14.93 -17.29
C VAL A 280 -20.16 -13.99 -16.22
N SER A 281 -20.58 -14.55 -15.08
CA SER A 281 -20.99 -13.75 -13.92
C SER A 281 -19.80 -13.02 -13.28
N LEU A 282 -20.06 -11.98 -12.47
CA LEU A 282 -18.98 -11.28 -11.76
C LEU A 282 -18.22 -12.22 -10.82
N GLU A 283 -18.91 -13.09 -10.10
CA GLU A 283 -18.31 -14.04 -9.16
C GLU A 283 -17.39 -15.04 -9.88
N GLU A 284 -17.85 -15.63 -10.99
CA GLU A 284 -17.02 -16.52 -11.82
C GLU A 284 -15.80 -15.80 -12.40
N GLY A 285 -15.98 -14.54 -12.83
CA GLY A 285 -14.89 -13.69 -13.30
C GLY A 285 -13.84 -13.43 -12.21
N ILE A 286 -14.27 -13.18 -10.97
CA ILE A 286 -13.38 -12.99 -9.82
C ILE A 286 -12.59 -14.27 -9.55
N VAL A 287 -13.27 -15.43 -9.48
CA VAL A 287 -12.63 -16.74 -9.27
C VAL A 287 -11.59 -17.03 -10.36
N SER A 288 -11.92 -16.80 -11.63
CA SER A 288 -11.01 -17.00 -12.76
C SER A 288 -9.77 -16.10 -12.66
N THR A 289 -9.96 -14.83 -12.28
CA THR A 289 -8.89 -13.86 -12.08
C THR A 289 -7.93 -14.31 -10.96
N ILE A 290 -8.47 -14.77 -9.83
CA ILE A 290 -7.67 -15.29 -8.70
C ILE A 290 -6.86 -16.51 -9.13
N GLN A 291 -7.46 -17.46 -9.84
CA GLN A 291 -6.79 -18.67 -10.31
C GLN A 291 -5.63 -18.33 -11.23
N SER A 292 -5.80 -17.40 -12.18
CA SER A 292 -4.75 -16.97 -13.10
C SER A 292 -3.52 -16.41 -12.36
N HIS A 293 -3.74 -15.54 -11.37
CA HIS A 293 -2.65 -14.96 -10.60
C HIS A 293 -1.95 -15.98 -9.68
N SER A 294 -2.67 -16.96 -9.13
CA SER A 294 -2.08 -18.04 -8.31
C SER A 294 -1.09 -18.93 -9.08
N HIS A 295 -1.27 -19.05 -10.41
CA HIS A 295 -0.35 -19.78 -11.28
C HIS A 295 0.87 -18.93 -11.68
N SER A 296 0.67 -17.62 -11.90
CA SER A 296 1.78 -16.69 -12.21
C SER A 296 2.70 -16.44 -11.01
N SER A 297 2.19 -16.54 -9.78
CA SER A 297 2.99 -16.53 -8.55
C SER A 297 3.77 -17.82 -8.30
N LYS A 298 3.44 -18.93 -8.99
CA LYS A 298 4.21 -20.19 -8.90
C LYS A 298 5.40 -20.23 -9.88
N SER A 299 5.37 -19.48 -10.99
CA SER A 299 6.48 -19.42 -11.96
C SER A 299 7.51 -18.34 -11.63
N SER A 300 7.13 -17.32 -10.86
CA SER A 300 8.03 -16.34 -10.26
C SER A 300 8.23 -16.70 -8.79
N SER A 301 9.25 -17.52 -8.53
CA SER A 301 9.62 -18.06 -7.21
C SER A 301 8.52 -18.89 -6.52
N VAL A 302 8.66 -20.21 -6.62
CA VAL A 302 8.51 -21.07 -5.44
C VAL A 302 9.64 -20.71 -4.46
N ALA A 303 9.57 -19.52 -3.88
CA ALA A 303 9.94 -19.34 -2.49
C ALA A 303 8.64 -19.70 -1.78
N GLY A 304 8.63 -20.86 -1.13
CA GLY A 304 7.50 -21.23 -0.29
C GLY A 304 7.12 -20.05 0.59
N TYR A 305 5.81 -19.87 0.82
CA TYR A 305 5.33 -19.17 1.98
C TYR A 305 6.24 -19.56 3.16
N PRO A 306 7.08 -18.66 3.71
CA PRO A 306 7.39 -18.82 5.11
C PRO A 306 6.07 -18.52 5.78
N ASP A 307 5.62 -19.44 6.61
CA ASP A 307 4.76 -19.11 7.73
C ASP A 307 5.15 -17.74 8.29
N PHE A 308 4.15 -17.05 8.84
CA PHE A 308 4.25 -15.86 9.66
C PHE A 308 5.19 -16.04 10.88
N ILE A 309 6.48 -16.36 10.68
CA ILE A 309 7.63 -16.28 11.58
C ILE A 309 8.88 -16.24 10.67
N GLU A 310 9.09 -15.17 9.89
CA GLU A 310 10.47 -14.78 9.60
C GLU A 310 10.81 -13.72 10.64
N GLN A 311 11.55 -14.12 11.67
CA GLN A 311 11.96 -13.25 12.77
C GLN A 311 12.56 -11.97 12.19
N SER A 312 11.91 -10.83 12.40
CA SER A 312 12.45 -9.56 11.91
C SER A 312 13.85 -9.39 12.50
N LYS A 313 14.78 -8.79 11.75
CA LYS A 313 16.13 -8.49 12.29
C LYS A 313 16.04 -7.69 13.61
N VAL A 314 14.96 -6.93 13.78
CA VAL A 314 14.64 -6.17 14.99
C VAL A 314 14.25 -7.09 16.16
N GLU A 315 13.55 -8.21 15.93
CA GLU A 315 13.30 -9.24 16.96
C GLU A 315 14.61 -9.92 17.42
N LYS A 316 15.59 -10.09 16.52
CA LYS A 316 16.94 -10.55 16.91
C LYS A 316 17.72 -9.52 17.74
N LEU A 317 17.48 -8.23 17.53
CA LEU A 317 18.12 -7.13 18.28
C LEU A 317 17.46 -6.86 19.64
N LEU A 318 16.12 -6.90 19.71
CA LEU A 318 15.35 -6.62 20.93
C LEU A 318 15.21 -7.85 21.84
N GLY A 319 15.51 -9.04 21.32
CA GLY A 319 15.28 -10.30 22.01
C GLY A 319 13.82 -10.74 21.91
N ASN A 320 13.59 -12.05 21.84
CA ASN A 320 12.24 -12.59 21.73
C ASN A 320 11.52 -12.46 23.08
N GLY A 321 10.43 -11.68 23.15
CA GLY A 321 9.74 -11.44 24.42
C GLY A 321 8.64 -10.38 24.38
N ILE A 322 8.03 -10.15 25.55
CA ILE A 322 6.90 -9.22 25.73
C ILE A 322 7.26 -7.79 25.30
N VAL A 323 8.50 -7.37 25.54
CA VAL A 323 8.98 -6.01 25.19
C VAL A 323 9.07 -5.80 23.69
N ALA A 324 9.56 -6.80 22.93
CA ALA A 324 9.59 -6.74 21.47
C ALA A 324 8.17 -6.67 20.89
N ASN A 325 7.24 -7.44 21.45
CA ASN A 325 5.84 -7.40 21.02
C ASN A 325 5.16 -6.05 21.26
N ILE A 326 5.53 -5.37 22.35
CA ILE A 326 5.04 -4.01 22.66
C ILE A 326 5.72 -2.99 21.74
N LEU A 327 7.06 -2.99 21.61
CA LEU A 327 7.76 -2.01 20.78
C LEU A 327 7.45 -2.13 19.28
N LEU A 328 7.09 -3.34 18.81
CA LEU A 328 6.69 -3.61 17.42
C LEU A 328 5.18 -3.47 17.19
N TRP A 329 4.42 -2.96 18.16
CA TRP A 329 2.97 -2.68 18.02
C TRP A 329 2.13 -3.88 17.53
N ARG A 330 2.49 -5.11 17.90
CA ARG A 330 1.76 -6.33 17.49
C ARG A 330 0.33 -6.34 18.03
N ASP A 331 0.13 -5.82 19.24
CA ASP A 331 -1.19 -5.59 19.85
C ASP A 331 -1.39 -4.08 20.00
N GLU A 332 -2.05 -3.48 19.01
CA GLU A 332 -2.22 -2.02 18.89
C GLU A 332 -2.87 -1.40 20.15
N LYS A 333 -3.82 -2.11 20.78
CA LYS A 333 -4.52 -1.63 21.97
C LYS A 333 -3.63 -1.64 23.21
N LYS A 334 -2.94 -2.75 23.46
CA LYS A 334 -2.03 -2.85 24.62
C LYS A 334 -0.85 -1.91 24.47
N THR A 335 -0.27 -1.85 23.28
CA THR A 335 0.89 -0.99 23.00
C THR A 335 0.55 0.48 23.13
N CYS A 336 -0.59 0.91 22.57
CA CYS A 336 -1.09 2.27 22.74
C CYS A 336 -1.33 2.60 24.22
N ALA A 337 -1.91 1.68 24.99
CA ALA A 337 -2.10 1.87 26.43
C ALA A 337 -0.77 2.02 27.18
N TYR A 338 0.25 1.20 26.88
CA TYR A 338 1.58 1.34 27.48
C TYR A 338 2.27 2.64 27.08
N PHE A 339 2.16 3.06 25.81
CA PHE A 339 2.70 4.31 25.32
C PHE A 339 2.07 5.53 26.01
N VAL A 340 0.74 5.57 26.09
CA VAL A 340 0.01 6.63 26.80
C VAL A 340 0.34 6.62 28.29
N SER A 341 0.42 5.45 28.91
CA SER A 341 0.83 5.32 30.32
C SER A 341 2.23 5.85 30.57
N LEU A 342 3.18 5.55 29.68
CA LEU A 342 4.56 6.04 29.74
C LEU A 342 4.63 7.57 29.61
N LEU A 343 3.86 8.16 28.69
CA LEU A 343 3.77 9.62 28.53
C LEU A 343 3.16 10.30 29.75
N VAL A 344 2.10 9.72 30.32
CA VAL A 344 1.46 10.23 31.55
C VAL A 344 2.42 10.16 32.73
N LEU A 345 3.14 9.05 32.89
CA LEU A 345 4.14 8.87 33.94
C LEU A 345 5.28 9.90 33.78
N TYR A 346 5.79 10.06 32.56
CA TYR A 346 6.83 11.03 32.25
C TYR A 346 6.36 12.47 32.57
N TYR A 347 5.13 12.82 32.17
CA TYR A 347 4.53 14.11 32.51
C TYR A 347 4.40 14.33 34.03
N TRP A 348 3.95 13.29 34.76
CA TRP A 348 3.71 13.35 36.20
C TRP A 348 4.98 13.60 37.01
N PHE A 349 6.10 12.97 36.62
CA PHE A 349 7.36 13.05 37.34
C PHE A 349 8.25 14.22 36.90
N PHE A 350 8.31 14.52 35.60
CA PHE A 350 9.31 15.45 35.07
C PHE A 350 8.74 16.81 34.67
N LEU A 351 7.55 16.87 34.08
CA LEU A 351 6.95 18.13 33.59
C LEU A 351 6.13 18.87 34.66
N CYS A 352 5.67 18.18 35.70
CA CYS A 352 4.86 18.80 36.76
C CYS A 352 5.63 19.76 37.68
N GLY A 353 6.95 19.96 37.49
CA GLY A 353 7.76 20.89 38.28
C GLY A 353 7.85 20.57 39.78
N ARG A 354 7.49 19.34 40.17
CA ARG A 354 7.47 18.87 41.56
C ARG A 354 8.72 18.07 41.87
N MET A 355 9.16 18.11 43.14
CA MET A 355 10.23 17.22 43.60
C MET A 355 9.79 15.75 43.44
N PHE A 356 10.71 14.90 42.98
CA PHE A 356 10.46 13.48 42.72
C PHE A 356 9.75 12.77 43.88
N ILE A 357 10.19 13.05 45.12
CA ILE A 357 9.61 12.49 46.35
C ILE A 357 8.14 12.89 46.52
N SER A 358 7.81 14.16 46.28
CA SER A 358 6.42 14.66 46.39
C SER A 358 5.53 14.05 45.31
N SER A 359 6.05 13.91 44.08
CA SER A 359 5.33 13.28 42.97
C SER A 359 5.08 11.79 43.23
N ALA A 360 6.06 11.07 43.80
CA ALA A 360 5.93 9.65 44.16
C ALA A 360 4.89 9.45 45.27
N ALA A 361 4.93 10.25 46.34
CA ALA A 361 3.97 10.17 47.42
C ALA A 361 2.52 10.46 46.95
N LYS A 362 2.34 11.46 46.08
CA LYS A 362 1.03 11.78 45.49
C LYS A 362 0.52 10.71 44.55
N LEU A 363 1.41 10.06 43.78
CA LEU A 363 1.05 8.94 42.91
C LEU A 363 0.59 7.74 43.73
N LEU A 364 1.31 7.40 44.80
CA LEU A 364 0.90 6.35 45.75
C LEU A 364 -0.46 6.67 46.38
N LEU A 365 -0.67 7.91 46.83
CA LEU A 365 -1.95 8.34 47.37
C LEU A 365 -3.08 8.20 46.32
N SER A 366 -2.83 8.60 45.07
CA SER A 366 -3.79 8.45 43.98
C SER A 366 -4.14 6.98 43.69
N ILE A 367 -3.16 6.08 43.76
CA ILE A 367 -3.38 4.63 43.60
C ILE A 367 -4.26 4.10 44.74
N VAL A 368 -3.96 4.48 45.99
CA VAL A 368 -4.76 4.07 47.15
C VAL A 368 -6.20 4.58 47.04
N VAL A 369 -6.39 5.86 46.67
CA VAL A 369 -7.72 6.44 46.46
C VAL A 369 -8.46 5.75 45.32
N PHE A 370 -7.78 5.42 44.21
CA PHE A 370 -8.37 4.70 43.10
C PHE A 370 -8.79 3.28 43.51
N LEU A 371 -7.92 2.53 44.19
CA LEU A 371 -8.23 1.19 44.70
C LEU A 371 -9.39 1.22 45.69
N PHE A 372 -9.44 2.24 46.56
CA PHE A 372 -10.55 2.46 47.48
C PHE A 372 -11.85 2.77 46.75
N ALA A 373 -11.84 3.72 45.80
CA ALA A 373 -13.00 4.07 44.99
C ALA A 373 -13.50 2.86 44.18
N TYR A 374 -12.59 2.09 43.58
CA TYR A 374 -12.90 0.87 42.85
C TYR A 374 -13.52 -0.21 43.77
N GLY A 375 -13.03 -0.34 45.01
CA GLY A 375 -13.59 -1.25 46.01
C GLY A 375 -14.97 -0.84 46.52
N VAL A 376 -15.26 0.46 46.55
CA VAL A 376 -16.54 1.04 47.00
C VAL A 376 -17.59 1.12 45.87
N LEU A 377 -17.17 1.08 44.60
CA LEU A 377 -18.09 1.15 43.45
C LEU A 377 -19.10 -0.03 43.45
N PRO A 378 -20.41 0.23 43.26
CA PRO A 378 -21.41 -0.83 43.11
C PRO A 378 -21.19 -1.62 41.82
N SER A 379 -21.56 -2.91 41.83
CA SER A 379 -21.32 -3.87 40.71
C SER A 379 -22.07 -3.55 39.40
N ARG A 380 -22.86 -2.47 39.36
CA ARG A 380 -23.52 -1.96 38.15
C ARG A 380 -23.45 -0.44 38.15
N VAL A 381 -22.61 0.10 37.27
CA VAL A 381 -22.59 1.52 36.92
C VAL A 381 -22.77 1.61 35.40
N PHE A 382 -23.85 2.26 34.96
CA PHE A 382 -24.13 2.56 33.55
C PHE A 382 -23.96 1.36 32.58
N SER A 383 -24.63 0.24 32.86
CA SER A 383 -24.78 -0.91 31.95
C SER A 383 -23.54 -1.80 31.69
N PHE A 384 -22.40 -1.58 32.36
CA PHE A 384 -21.24 -2.48 32.29
C PHE A 384 -21.09 -3.29 33.59
N VAL A 385 -20.88 -4.61 33.46
CA VAL A 385 -20.57 -5.51 34.59
C VAL A 385 -19.06 -5.43 34.83
N LEU A 386 -18.64 -4.68 35.84
CA LEU A 386 -17.24 -4.65 36.27
C LEU A 386 -16.97 -5.89 37.16
N PRO A 387 -15.99 -6.75 36.83
CA PRO A 387 -15.62 -7.87 37.70
C PRO A 387 -15.04 -7.32 39.01
N ARG A 388 -15.66 -7.64 40.16
CA ARG A 388 -15.13 -7.30 41.49
C ARG A 388 -13.77 -7.99 41.68
N LEU A 389 -12.75 -7.25 42.12
CA LEU A 389 -11.54 -7.90 42.65
C LEU A 389 -11.96 -8.76 43.86
N SER A 390 -11.66 -10.06 43.81
CA SER A 390 -11.79 -10.94 44.96
C SER A 390 -10.81 -10.48 46.05
N LEU A 391 -11.29 -10.26 47.28
CA LEU A 391 -10.44 -9.92 48.43
C LEU A 391 -9.33 -10.95 48.69
N SER A 392 -9.46 -12.18 48.16
CA SER A 392 -8.43 -13.22 48.24
C SER A 392 -7.16 -12.92 47.40
N GLY A 393 -7.20 -11.95 46.48
CA GLY A 393 -6.01 -11.51 45.73
C GLY A 393 -5.19 -10.42 46.43
N LEU A 394 -5.67 -9.91 47.57
CA LEU A 394 -5.05 -8.86 48.38
C LEU A 394 -4.45 -9.38 49.69
N GLU A 395 -4.56 -10.68 49.98
CA GLU A 395 -3.76 -11.34 51.02
C GLU A 395 -2.31 -11.44 50.55
N ILE A 396 -1.54 -10.40 50.86
CA ILE A 396 -0.09 -10.46 50.77
C ILE A 396 0.36 -11.55 51.76
N SER A 397 0.91 -12.65 51.25
CA SER A 397 1.49 -13.70 52.08
C SER A 397 2.46 -13.06 53.09
N GLU A 398 2.33 -13.40 54.37
CA GLU A 398 3.18 -12.90 55.46
C GLU A 398 4.68 -13.15 55.17
N VAL A 399 4.97 -14.19 54.38
CA VAL A 399 6.30 -14.51 53.87
C VAL A 399 6.77 -13.47 52.83
N CYS A 400 5.95 -13.12 51.84
CA CYS A 400 6.30 -12.08 50.86
C CYS A 400 6.43 -10.69 51.51
N ALA A 401 5.59 -10.39 52.51
CA ALA A 401 5.70 -9.12 53.24
C ALA A 401 6.99 -9.05 54.07
N SER A 402 7.34 -10.13 54.78
CA SER A 402 8.56 -10.19 55.58
C SER A 402 9.83 -10.20 54.71
N ASP A 403 9.81 -10.83 53.54
CA ASP A 403 10.90 -10.75 52.55
C ASP A 403 11.06 -9.35 51.96
N ALA A 404 9.95 -8.66 51.64
CA ALA A 404 10.01 -7.29 51.15
C ALA A 404 10.54 -6.31 52.23
N ILE A 405 10.08 -6.47 53.47
CA ILE A 405 10.53 -5.65 54.60
C ILE A 405 12.00 -5.90 54.91
N SER A 406 12.45 -7.16 54.91
CA SER A 406 13.85 -7.50 55.16
C SER A 406 14.78 -7.00 54.03
N SER A 407 14.35 -7.09 52.77
CA SER A 407 15.07 -6.51 51.62
C SER A 407 15.18 -4.98 51.71
N LEU A 408 14.08 -4.31 52.07
CA LEU A 408 14.09 -2.86 52.32
C LEU A 408 15.00 -2.48 53.50
N ALA A 409 14.93 -3.22 54.61
CA ALA A 409 15.76 -2.99 55.78
C ALA A 409 17.25 -3.22 55.46
N TYR A 410 17.57 -4.26 54.69
CA TYR A 410 18.92 -4.52 54.19
C TYR A 410 19.41 -3.38 53.30
N THR A 411 18.59 -2.93 52.35
CA THR A 411 18.95 -1.83 51.45
C THR A 411 19.15 -0.52 52.20
N CYS A 412 18.27 -0.17 53.14
CA CYS A 412 18.42 1.00 54.01
C CYS A 412 19.69 0.92 54.87
N SER A 413 19.98 -0.25 55.43
CA SER A 413 21.19 -0.47 56.23
C SER A 413 22.45 -0.31 55.38
N ASN A 414 22.42 -0.80 54.14
CA ASN A 414 23.54 -0.71 53.21
C ASN A 414 23.75 0.74 52.71
N VAL A 415 22.67 1.47 52.44
CA VAL A 415 22.75 2.91 52.11
C VAL A 415 23.28 3.70 53.31
N SER A 416 22.84 3.38 54.53
CA SER A 416 23.33 4.04 55.74
C SER A 416 24.81 3.77 55.99
N SER A 417 25.29 2.54 55.74
CA SER A 417 26.72 2.22 55.87
C SER A 417 27.55 2.99 54.83
N LEU A 418 27.07 3.08 53.59
CA LEU A 418 27.67 3.88 52.51
C LEU A 418 27.73 5.37 52.85
N ILE A 419 26.65 5.94 53.41
CA ILE A 419 26.64 7.34 53.85
C ILE A 419 27.64 7.54 54.99
N GLN A 420 27.75 6.57 55.91
CA GLN A 420 28.66 6.67 57.05
C GLN A 420 30.14 6.54 56.62
N THR A 421 30.47 5.68 55.65
CA THR A 421 31.83 5.58 55.08
C THR A 421 32.19 6.82 54.26
N LEU A 422 31.23 7.37 53.50
CA LEU A 422 31.38 8.65 52.80
C LEU A 422 31.60 9.82 53.78
N ALA A 423 30.86 9.87 54.89
CA ALA A 423 30.97 10.92 55.90
C ALA A 423 32.29 10.86 56.71
N LYS A 424 32.86 9.67 56.89
CA LYS A 424 34.18 9.47 57.52
C LYS A 424 35.35 9.77 56.59
N GLY A 425 35.11 9.93 55.28
CA GLY A 425 36.14 10.28 54.30
C GLY A 425 37.11 9.15 53.95
N GLU A 426 36.73 7.89 54.19
CA GLU A 426 37.62 6.74 54.03
C GLU A 426 37.82 6.33 52.55
N ASP A 427 36.86 6.61 51.67
CA ASP A 427 36.91 6.21 50.24
C ASP A 427 36.53 7.35 49.27
N TRP A 428 37.56 8.05 48.80
CA TRP A 428 37.44 9.16 47.85
C TRP A 428 36.90 8.75 46.48
N HIS A 429 37.17 7.51 46.03
CA HIS A 429 36.73 7.05 44.72
C HIS A 429 35.21 6.81 44.70
N THR A 430 34.67 6.23 45.76
CA THR A 430 33.22 6.08 45.93
C THR A 430 32.53 7.44 46.11
N PHE A 431 33.17 8.38 46.81
CA PHE A 431 32.68 9.76 46.91
C PHE A 431 32.56 10.45 45.56
N PHE A 432 33.61 10.45 44.72
CA PHE A 432 33.55 11.11 43.41
C PHE A 432 32.55 10.46 42.46
N LYS A 433 32.35 9.13 42.54
CA LYS A 433 31.28 8.46 41.78
C LYS A 433 29.89 8.92 42.20
N VAL A 434 29.61 8.96 43.50
CA VAL A 434 28.30 9.38 44.02
C VAL A 434 28.07 10.87 43.77
N ALA A 435 29.07 11.72 44.00
CA ALA A 435 28.99 13.15 43.73
C ALA A 435 28.80 13.44 42.24
N GLY A 436 29.54 12.74 41.36
CA GLY A 436 29.39 12.84 39.92
C GLY A 436 28.01 12.39 39.44
N LEU A 437 27.50 11.27 39.97
CA LEU A 437 26.15 10.79 39.67
C LEU A 437 25.09 11.81 40.12
N LEU A 438 25.17 12.31 41.35
CA LEU A 438 24.24 13.30 41.88
C LEU A 438 24.29 14.61 41.10
N TYR A 439 25.49 15.05 40.69
CA TYR A 439 25.65 16.23 39.85
C TYR A 439 25.04 16.02 38.47
N PHE A 440 25.25 14.86 37.84
CA PHE A 440 24.66 14.52 36.55
C PHE A 440 23.13 14.47 36.62
N VAL A 441 22.58 13.80 37.63
CA VAL A 441 21.13 13.78 37.90
C VAL A 441 20.60 15.19 38.12
N LYS A 442 21.31 16.03 38.88
CA LYS A 442 20.94 17.43 39.09
C LYS A 442 20.92 18.21 37.79
N VAL A 443 21.93 18.05 36.91
CA VAL A 443 22.00 18.74 35.61
C VAL A 443 20.83 18.34 34.72
N ILE A 444 20.48 17.05 34.68
CA ILE A 444 19.33 16.55 33.90
C ILE A 444 18.02 17.16 34.43
N VAL A 445 17.78 17.07 35.73
CA VAL A 445 16.52 17.49 36.36
C VAL A 445 16.37 19.01 36.40
N SER A 446 17.47 19.76 36.54
CA SER A 446 17.42 21.22 36.64
C SER A 446 17.29 21.93 35.30
N ASN A 447 17.58 21.24 34.18
CA ASN A 447 17.54 21.84 32.85
C ASN A 447 16.29 21.36 32.10
N SER A 448 15.31 22.26 31.94
CA SER A 448 14.05 21.96 31.27
C SER A 448 14.25 21.47 29.83
N LEU A 449 15.25 22.00 29.12
CA LEU A 449 15.56 21.60 27.75
C LEU A 449 16.06 20.15 27.64
N ILE A 450 16.89 19.71 28.59
CA ILE A 450 17.38 18.33 28.62
C ILE A 450 16.24 17.39 28.97
N THR A 451 15.40 17.79 29.92
CA THR A 451 14.21 17.03 30.29
C THR A 451 13.30 16.85 29.09
N ASP A 452 12.88 17.93 28.41
CA ASP A 452 12.03 17.89 27.21
C ASP A 452 12.64 17.04 26.10
N ALA A 453 13.95 17.16 25.87
CA ALA A 453 14.67 16.37 24.87
C ALA A 453 14.65 14.86 25.19
N ILE A 454 14.73 14.46 26.46
CA ILE A 454 14.58 13.06 26.88
C ILE A 454 13.16 12.56 26.58
N GLY A 455 12.13 13.37 26.80
CA GLY A 455 10.74 13.02 26.49
C GLY A 455 10.53 12.80 24.99
N VAL A 456 11.06 13.69 24.16
CA VAL A 456 11.04 13.56 22.70
C VAL A 456 11.84 12.35 22.25
N ALA A 457 13.03 12.11 22.81
CA ALA A 457 13.85 10.94 22.48
C ALA A 457 13.16 9.61 22.85
N LEU A 458 12.46 9.56 23.98
CA LEU A 458 11.69 8.40 24.42
C LEU A 458 10.51 8.11 23.48
N ALA A 459 9.76 9.15 23.09
CA ALA A 459 8.68 9.04 22.13
C ALA A 459 9.20 8.59 20.74
N LEU A 460 10.30 9.20 20.29
CA LEU A 460 10.96 8.85 19.04
C LEU A 460 11.47 7.41 19.06
N ALA A 461 12.07 6.94 20.16
CA ALA A 461 12.52 5.56 20.30
C ALA A 461 11.35 4.57 20.19
N PHE A 462 10.19 4.90 20.80
CA PHE A 462 8.98 4.07 20.73
C PHE A 462 8.37 4.02 19.32
N THR A 463 8.53 5.10 18.53
CA THR A 463 8.07 5.16 17.13
C THR A 463 9.09 4.68 16.12
N MET A 464 10.39 4.76 16.43
CA MET A 464 11.50 4.44 15.52
C MET A 464 11.51 2.96 15.14
N PHE A 465 11.23 2.06 16.09
CA PHE A 465 11.17 0.63 15.79
C PHE A 465 10.00 0.29 14.84
N LEU A 466 8.88 0.99 14.97
CA LEU A 466 7.74 0.88 14.06
C LEU A 466 8.06 1.43 12.67
N VAL A 467 8.68 2.60 12.59
CA VAL A 467 9.10 3.22 11.33
C VAL A 467 10.16 2.37 10.63
N TYR A 468 11.12 1.81 11.38
CA TYR A 468 12.16 0.93 10.86
C TYR A 468 11.60 -0.38 10.30
N GLU A 469 10.65 -1.02 11.00
CA GLU A 469 9.97 -2.23 10.47
C GLU A 469 9.15 -1.91 9.21
N GLN A 470 8.57 -0.72 9.11
CA GLN A 470 7.79 -0.27 7.95
C GLN A 470 8.64 0.10 6.72
N LEU A 471 9.88 0.54 6.94
CA LEU A 471 10.81 0.96 5.89
C LEU A 471 11.93 -0.06 5.64
N GLN A 472 11.83 -1.28 6.18
CA GLN A 472 12.93 -2.24 6.21
C GLN A 472 13.56 -2.49 4.83
N ASP A 473 12.75 -2.62 3.77
CA ASP A 473 13.23 -2.90 2.42
C ASP A 473 13.89 -1.68 1.73
N GLU A 474 13.42 -0.46 2.05
CA GLU A 474 13.91 0.79 1.47
C GLU A 474 15.15 1.33 2.24
N VAL A 475 15.16 1.11 3.56
CA VAL A 475 16.27 1.43 4.46
C VAL A 475 17.41 0.43 4.29
N ASP A 476 17.17 -0.88 4.13
CA ASP A 476 18.26 -1.83 3.86
C ASP A 476 18.90 -1.54 2.48
N GLY A 477 18.12 -1.11 1.48
CA GLY A 477 18.65 -0.68 0.17
C GLY A 477 19.52 0.58 0.24
N THR A 478 19.04 1.61 0.93
CA THR A 478 19.78 2.88 1.12
C THR A 478 20.95 2.76 2.08
N ALA A 479 20.83 1.97 3.16
CA ALA A 479 21.90 1.66 4.10
C ALA A 479 22.98 0.81 3.44
N ALA A 480 22.63 -0.16 2.57
CA ALA A 480 23.60 -0.92 1.79
C ALA A 480 24.35 -0.01 0.80
N LEU A 481 23.67 0.93 0.16
CA LEU A 481 24.29 1.94 -0.69
C LEU A 481 25.22 2.85 0.12
N ALA A 482 24.77 3.37 1.26
CA ALA A 482 25.58 4.21 2.16
C ALA A 482 26.78 3.45 2.73
N LEU A 483 26.64 2.18 3.11
CA LEU A 483 27.74 1.29 3.52
C LEU A 483 28.69 0.98 2.37
N SER A 484 28.19 0.85 1.14
CA SER A 484 29.05 0.63 -0.04
C SER A 484 29.87 1.87 -0.36
N ILE A 485 29.26 3.06 -0.25
CA ILE A 485 29.89 4.36 -0.45
C ILE A 485 30.89 4.63 0.67
N SER A 486 30.52 4.39 1.94
CA SER A 486 31.43 4.55 3.08
C SER A 486 32.60 3.59 3.02
N ARG A 487 32.39 2.31 2.64
CA ARG A 487 33.49 1.35 2.40
C ARG A 487 34.35 1.72 1.20
N LYS A 488 33.82 2.38 0.17
CA LYS A 488 34.61 2.89 -0.97
C LYS A 488 35.43 4.11 -0.55
N ALA A 489 34.82 5.05 0.18
CA ALA A 489 35.47 6.23 0.73
C ALA A 489 36.56 5.86 1.73
N PHE A 490 36.28 4.91 2.64
CA PHE A 490 37.23 4.39 3.62
C PHE A 490 38.40 3.65 2.96
N ARG A 491 38.16 2.85 1.90
CA ARG A 491 39.22 2.23 1.11
C ARG A 491 40.08 3.24 0.36
N LEU A 492 39.49 4.32 -0.17
CA LEU A 492 40.24 5.41 -0.80
C LEU A 492 41.07 6.21 0.21
N LEU A 493 40.54 6.42 1.42
CA LEU A 493 41.24 7.05 2.53
C LEU A 493 42.45 6.22 2.96
N ILE A 494 42.29 4.90 3.13
CA ILE A 494 43.38 3.97 3.45
C ILE A 494 44.44 3.94 2.34
N LYS A 495 44.04 4.03 1.06
CA LYS A 495 44.98 4.02 -0.07
C LYS A 495 45.84 5.29 -0.18
N ASN A 496 45.39 6.39 0.42
CA ASN A 496 46.08 7.69 0.41
C ASN A 496 46.80 8.02 1.73
N LEU A 497 46.81 7.10 2.71
CA LEU A 497 47.49 7.29 3.98
C LEU A 497 48.99 6.90 3.88
N PRO A 498 49.92 7.72 4.42
CA PRO A 498 51.34 7.37 4.46
C PRO A 498 51.61 6.09 5.28
N PRO A 499 52.65 5.31 4.95
CA PRO A 499 52.94 4.01 5.56
C PRO A 499 53.27 4.03 7.07
N ALA A 500 53.35 5.22 7.68
CA ALA A 500 53.60 5.38 9.12
C ALA A 500 52.34 5.21 10.01
N VAL A 501 51.13 5.21 9.44
CA VAL A 501 49.87 5.17 10.21
C VAL A 501 49.24 3.77 10.22
N THR A 502 49.64 2.88 9.32
CA THR A 502 49.14 1.49 9.24
C THR A 502 49.67 0.58 10.35
N SER A 503 50.69 0.99 11.11
CA SER A 503 51.31 0.19 12.17
C SER A 503 50.64 0.32 13.55
N PHE A 504 49.62 1.16 13.73
CA PHE A 504 49.06 1.49 15.06
C PHE A 504 47.62 1.00 15.34
N SER A 505 47.02 0.17 14.47
CA SER A 505 45.67 -0.36 14.72
C SER A 505 45.63 -1.89 14.71
N PRO A 506 45.36 -2.55 15.86
CA PRO A 506 45.29 -4.01 15.96
C PRO A 506 44.13 -4.64 15.18
N VAL A 507 43.13 -3.83 14.80
CA VAL A 507 41.92 -4.28 14.11
C VAL A 507 42.18 -4.60 12.62
N LEU A 508 43.31 -4.16 12.07
CA LEU A 508 43.64 -4.31 10.64
C LEU A 508 44.41 -5.59 10.29
N GLN A 509 44.92 -6.35 11.26
CA GLN A 509 45.63 -7.62 10.99
C GLN A 509 44.70 -8.81 10.71
N MET A 510 43.45 -8.81 11.17
CA MET A 510 42.51 -9.90 10.91
C MET A 510 41.92 -9.92 9.48
N SER A 511 42.06 -8.83 8.72
CA SER A 511 41.48 -8.70 7.37
C SER A 511 42.44 -9.10 6.23
N GLN A 512 43.72 -9.36 6.51
CA GLN A 512 44.71 -9.67 5.47
C GLN A 512 44.96 -11.18 5.27
N ASP A 513 44.56 -12.04 6.21
CA ASP A 513 44.84 -13.48 6.13
C ASP A 513 43.78 -14.34 5.40
N SER A 514 42.66 -13.76 4.94
CA SER A 514 41.59 -14.54 4.28
C SER A 514 41.67 -14.60 2.75
N GLY A 515 42.80 -14.22 2.14
CA GLY A 515 42.93 -14.16 0.70
C GLY A 515 44.32 -14.52 0.17
N SER A 516 44.70 -15.80 0.25
CA SER A 516 45.72 -16.35 -0.65
C SER A 516 45.26 -17.69 -1.23
N PRO A 517 45.27 -17.87 -2.57
CA PRO A 517 45.02 -19.16 -3.20
C PRO A 517 46.34 -19.95 -3.19
N THR A 518 46.34 -21.08 -2.50
CA THR A 518 47.42 -22.08 -2.59
C THR A 518 47.43 -22.68 -3.99
N SER A 519 48.32 -22.19 -4.85
CA SER A 519 48.84 -22.95 -5.98
C SER A 519 50.22 -23.48 -5.61
N LEU A 520 50.36 -24.80 -5.46
CA LEU A 520 51.66 -25.46 -5.51
C LEU A 520 51.50 -26.81 -6.21
N ARG A 521 52.52 -27.08 -7.02
CA ARG A 521 52.77 -28.25 -7.87
C ARG A 521 52.64 -29.58 -7.16
#